data_AF-A0A836QHL4-F1
#
_entry.id   AF-A0A836QHL4-F1
#
_cell.length_a   1.000
_cell.length_b   1.000
_cell.length_c   1.000
_cell.angle_alpha   90.00
_cell.angle_beta   90.00
_cell.angle_gamma   90.00
#
_symmetry.space_group_name_H-M   'P 1'
#
loop_
_entity.id
_entity.type
_entity.pdbx_description
1 polymer ?
#
loop_
_entity_poly.entity_id
_entity_poly.type
_entity_poly.pdbx_seq_one_letter_code
_entity_poly.pdbx_strand_id
1 'polypeptide(L)'
;LIIPVVITVYADRSFSFITKTPPASVLLKRAAGIEKGSGVPNRDKVGTVTRDQLREIAETKMEDLNANDVDAAIEMIAGTARSMGLVVEH
;
A
#
# COMPACT_ATOMS: atom_id res chain seq x y z
N LEU A 1 2.44 11.66 -5.81
CA LEU A 1 2.80 10.25 -5.58
C LEU A 1 4.21 10.23 -5.00
N ILE A 2 4.48 9.47 -3.93
CA ILE A 2 5.82 9.38 -3.32
C ILE A 2 6.37 7.98 -3.63
N ILE A 3 7.58 7.90 -4.16
CA ILE A 3 8.26 6.65 -4.55
C ILE A 3 9.39 6.40 -3.54
N PRO A 4 9.34 5.30 -2.76
CA PRO A 4 10.40 4.95 -1.83
C PRO A 4 11.64 4.46 -2.57
N VAL A 5 12.82 4.81 -2.06
CA VAL A 5 14.12 4.41 -2.63
C VAL A 5 14.96 3.78 -1.55
N VAL A 6 15.51 2.60 -1.82
CA VAL A 6 16.52 1.96 -0.99
C VAL A 6 17.89 2.25 -1.60
N ILE A 7 18.80 2.83 -0.82
CA ILE A 7 20.18 3.12 -1.23
C ILE A 7 21.11 2.17 -0.49
N THR A 8 21.97 1.48 -1.22
CA THR A 8 23.03 0.63 -0.69
C THR A 8 24.37 1.28 -0.98
N VAL A 9 25.16 1.57 0.06
CA VAL A 9 26.48 2.20 -0.05
C VAL A 9 27.55 1.15 0.27
N TYR A 10 28.58 1.06 -0.58
CA TYR A 10 29.68 0.10 -0.46
C TYR A 10 30.93 0.76 0.13
N ALA A 11 31.90 -0.05 0.56
CA ALA A 11 33.12 0.41 1.23
C ALA A 11 34.02 1.29 0.33
N ASP A 12 33.97 1.09 -0.98
CA ASP A 12 34.65 1.90 -2.00
C ASP A 12 33.92 3.24 -2.29
N ARG A 13 32.87 3.55 -1.51
CA ARG A 13 31.98 4.71 -1.68
C ARG A 13 31.16 4.69 -2.96
N SER A 14 31.15 3.58 -3.70
CA SER A 14 30.13 3.36 -4.73
C SER A 14 28.77 3.15 -4.07
N PHE A 15 27.69 3.38 -4.82
CA PHE A 15 26.33 3.13 -4.35
C PHE A 15 25.45 2.55 -5.45
N SER A 16 24.48 1.73 -5.03
CA SER A 16 23.36 1.28 -5.85
C SER A 16 22.06 1.76 -5.22
N PHE A 17 21.00 1.89 -6.02
CA PHE A 17 19.70 2.23 -5.50
C PHE A 17 18.59 1.47 -6.23
N ILE A 18 17.53 1.16 -5.50
CA ILE A 18 16.34 0.47 -6.01
C ILE A 18 15.13 1.33 -5.66
N THR A 19 14.39 1.76 -6.69
CA THR A 19 13.09 2.40 -6.51
C THR A 19 12.03 1.33 -6.30
N LYS A 20 11.23 1.48 -5.26
CA LYS A 20 10.09 0.60 -4.96
C LYS A 20 8.78 1.20 -5.43
N THR A 21 7.74 0.39 -5.48
CA THR A 21 6.37 0.84 -5.70
C THR A 21 5.91 1.78 -4.59
N PRO A 22 4.96 2.69 -4.88
CA PRO A 22 4.43 3.60 -3.89
C PRO A 22 3.88 2.88 -2.63
N PRO A 23 3.90 3.51 -1.45
CA PRO A 23 3.36 2.91 -0.24
C PRO A 23 1.88 2.55 -0.43
N ALA A 24 1.46 1.40 0.10
CA ALA A 24 0.06 0.95 0.02
C ALA A 24 -0.91 2.01 0.55
N SER A 25 -0.53 2.72 1.62
CA SER A 25 -1.34 3.80 2.20
C SER A 25 -1.57 4.98 1.26
N VAL A 26 -0.62 5.32 0.39
CA VAL A 26 -0.77 6.40 -0.60
C VAL A 26 -1.70 5.96 -1.72
N LEU A 27 -1.57 4.71 -2.17
CA LEU A 27 -2.44 4.14 -3.20
C LEU A 27 -3.88 4.00 -2.70
N LEU A 28 -4.06 3.52 -1.47
CA LEU A 28 -5.38 3.41 -0.81
C LEU A 28 -6.05 4.77 -0.60
N LYS A 29 -5.29 5.79 -0.17
CA LYS A 29 -5.80 7.16 -0.07
C LYS A 29 -6.33 7.67 -1.40
N ARG A 30 -5.60 7.42 -2.49
CA ARG A 30 -6.01 7.81 -3.83
C ARG A 30 -7.26 7.05 -4.29
N ALA A 31 -7.31 5.73 -4.07
CA ALA A 31 -8.45 4.90 -4.43
C ALA A 31 -9.73 5.27 -3.66
N ALA A 32 -9.59 5.60 -2.37
CA ALA A 32 -10.70 6.04 -1.51
C ALA A 32 -11.03 7.54 -1.63
N GLY A 33 -10.24 8.33 -2.36
CA GLY A 33 -10.45 9.77 -2.51
C GLY A 33 -10.21 10.59 -1.23
N ILE A 34 -9.36 10.12 -0.31
CA ILE A 34 -9.09 10.77 0.98
C ILE A 34 -7.66 11.33 1.07
N GLU A 35 -7.48 12.41 1.83
CA GLU A 35 -6.15 12.99 2.06
C GLU A 35 -5.44 12.35 3.26
N LYS A 36 -6.21 11.97 4.29
CA LYS A 36 -5.71 11.45 5.57
C LYS A 36 -6.51 10.23 6.03
N GLY A 37 -5.79 9.23 6.55
CA GLY A 37 -6.41 8.10 7.22
C GLY A 37 -7.01 8.48 8.58
N SER A 38 -7.75 7.57 9.18
CA SER A 38 -8.39 7.76 10.48
C SER A 38 -7.35 7.91 11.59
N GLY A 39 -7.59 8.84 12.51
CA GLY A 39 -6.84 8.91 13.78
C GLY A 39 -7.24 7.81 14.75
N VAL A 40 -8.40 7.18 14.55
CA VAL A 40 -8.94 6.07 15.37
C VAL A 40 -9.55 4.99 14.44
N PRO A 41 -8.72 4.23 13.69
CA PRO A 41 -9.11 3.38 12.55
C PRO A 41 -10.25 2.38 12.75
N ASN A 42 -10.38 1.85 13.97
CA ASN A 42 -11.41 0.85 14.30
C ASN A 42 -12.72 1.47 14.78
N ARG A 43 -12.78 2.79 14.96
CA ARG A 43 -13.98 3.51 15.39
C ARG A 43 -14.47 4.47 14.32
N ASP A 44 -13.55 5.31 13.82
CA ASP A 44 -13.88 6.38 12.90
C ASP A 44 -13.52 5.91 11.49
N LYS A 45 -14.53 5.52 10.71
CA LYS A 45 -14.35 5.11 9.30
C LYS A 45 -14.29 6.35 8.41
N VAL A 46 -13.26 6.42 7.58
CA VAL A 46 -12.95 7.62 6.78
C VAL A 46 -13.13 7.42 5.28
N GLY A 47 -13.54 6.24 4.85
CA GLY A 47 -13.82 5.93 3.44
C GLY A 47 -14.05 4.44 3.21
N THR A 48 -14.40 4.09 1.98
CA THR A 48 -14.61 2.72 1.50
C THR A 48 -13.67 2.43 0.33
N VAL A 49 -13.25 1.18 0.19
CA VAL A 49 -12.53 0.67 -0.98
C VAL A 49 -13.14 -0.65 -1.41
N THR A 50 -13.25 -0.86 -2.72
CA THR A 50 -13.80 -2.09 -3.29
C THR A 50 -12.72 -3.14 -3.48
N ARG A 51 -13.14 -4.41 -3.57
CA ARG A 51 -12.22 -5.51 -3.87
C ARG A 51 -11.45 -5.33 -5.18
N ASP A 52 -12.06 -4.73 -6.20
CA ASP A 52 -11.39 -4.48 -7.48
C ASP A 52 -10.28 -3.42 -7.34
N GLN A 53 -10.54 -2.33 -6.58
CA GLN A 53 -9.49 -1.35 -6.26
C GLN A 53 -8.35 -1.98 -5.46
N LEU A 54 -8.65 -2.89 -4.54
CA LEU A 54 -7.63 -3.63 -3.80
C LEU A 54 -6.81 -4.54 -4.73
N ARG A 55 -7.43 -5.18 -5.73
CA ARG A 55 -6.75 -5.99 -6.74
C ARG A 55 -5.77 -5.16 -7.56
N GLU A 56 -6.21 -4.02 -8.09
CA GLU A 56 -5.33 -3.13 -8.86
C GLU A 56 -4.11 -2.67 -8.05
N ILE A 57 -4.32 -2.33 -6.78
CA ILE A 57 -3.24 -1.95 -5.86
C ILE A 57 -2.32 -3.14 -5.56
N ALA A 58 -2.89 -4.34 -5.36
CA ALA A 58 -2.13 -5.56 -5.09
C ALA A 58 -1.25 -5.94 -6.27
N GLU A 59 -1.78 -5.92 -7.49
CA GLU A 59 -1.05 -6.18 -8.73
C GLU A 59 0.09 -5.18 -8.92
N THR A 60 -0.20 -3.88 -8.71
CA THR A 60 0.82 -2.82 -8.80
C THR A 60 1.96 -3.04 -7.79
N LYS A 61 1.65 -3.56 -6.59
CA LYS A 61 2.63 -3.75 -5.52
C LYS A 61 3.25 -5.15 -5.51
N MET A 62 2.81 -6.06 -6.37
CA MET A 62 3.13 -7.49 -6.28
C MET A 62 4.65 -7.76 -6.26
N GLU A 63 5.42 -7.01 -7.05
CA GLU A 63 6.88 -7.11 -7.11
C GLU A 63 7.60 -6.75 -5.80
N ASP A 64 6.97 -5.95 -4.94
CA ASP A 64 7.50 -5.55 -3.64
C ASP A 64 6.89 -6.33 -2.45
N LEU A 65 5.83 -7.08 -2.71
CA LEU A 65 5.16 -7.89 -1.70
C LEU A 65 5.81 -9.28 -1.63
N ASN A 66 5.69 -9.90 -0.47
CA ASN A 66 6.08 -11.30 -0.25
C ASN A 66 4.88 -12.25 -0.42
N ALA A 67 3.84 -11.82 -1.13
CA ALA A 67 2.64 -12.61 -1.37
C ALA A 67 2.91 -13.72 -2.40
N ASN A 68 2.31 -14.89 -2.18
CA ASN A 68 2.47 -16.03 -3.09
C ASN A 68 1.55 -15.94 -4.32
N ASP A 69 0.41 -15.28 -4.17
CA ASP A 69 -0.60 -15.08 -5.20
C ASP A 69 -1.31 -13.73 -5.01
N VAL A 70 -2.12 -13.35 -6.00
CA VAL A 70 -2.83 -12.06 -6.02
C VAL A 70 -3.88 -11.98 -4.93
N ASP A 71 -4.54 -13.07 -4.56
CA ASP A 71 -5.55 -13.06 -3.50
C ASP A 71 -4.92 -12.81 -2.12
N ALA A 72 -3.77 -13.42 -1.83
CA ALA A 72 -2.98 -13.13 -0.64
C ALA A 72 -2.50 -11.68 -0.62
N ALA A 73 -2.07 -11.14 -1.77
CA ALA A 73 -1.69 -9.74 -1.90
C ALA A 73 -2.89 -8.81 -1.62
N ILE A 74 -4.09 -9.14 -2.13
CA ILE A 74 -5.33 -8.41 -1.84
C ILE A 74 -5.60 -8.36 -0.34
N GLU A 75 -5.49 -9.48 0.39
CA GLU A 75 -5.68 -9.51 1.85
C GLU A 75 -4.65 -8.67 2.61
N MET A 76 -3.39 -8.62 2.14
CA MET A 76 -2.37 -7.74 2.72
C MET A 76 -2.73 -6.25 2.54
N ILE A 77 -3.19 -5.87 1.35
CA ILE A 77 -3.65 -4.50 1.08
C ILE A 77 -4.93 -4.20 1.88
N ALA A 78 -5.86 -5.14 1.97
CA ALA A 78 -7.08 -5.03 2.77
C ALA A 78 -6.75 -4.81 4.26
N GLY A 79 -5.76 -5.53 4.80
CA GLY A 79 -5.26 -5.31 6.16
C GLY A 79 -4.75 -3.88 6.37
N THR A 80 -4.05 -3.32 5.39
CA THR A 80 -3.59 -1.92 5.41
C THR A 80 -4.77 -0.94 5.33
N ALA A 81 -5.78 -1.23 4.51
CA ALA A 81 -6.99 -0.42 4.43
C ALA A 81 -7.73 -0.36 5.79
N ARG A 82 -7.89 -1.52 6.43
CA ARG A 82 -8.52 -1.64 7.76
C ARG A 82 -7.74 -0.85 8.83
N SER A 83 -6.41 -0.95 8.83
CA SER A 83 -5.56 -0.20 9.79
C SER A 83 -5.54 1.30 9.55
N MET A 84 -5.95 1.77 8.37
CA MET A 84 -6.15 3.18 8.04
C MET A 84 -7.57 3.69 8.34
N GLY A 85 -8.48 2.81 8.74
CA GLY A 85 -9.88 3.14 8.99
C GLY A 85 -10.72 3.21 7.72
N LEU A 86 -10.30 2.53 6.66
CA LEU A 86 -11.12 2.29 5.49
C LEU A 86 -11.99 1.05 5.72
N VAL A 87 -13.20 1.08 5.18
CA VAL A 87 -14.08 -0.07 5.08
C VAL A 87 -13.73 -0.80 3.78
N VAL A 88 -13.57 -2.12 3.87
CA VAL A 88 -13.34 -2.98 2.71
C VAL A 88 -14.67 -3.60 2.32
N GLU A 89 -15.16 -3.27 1.13
CA GLU A 89 -16.37 -3.88 0.57
C GLU A 89 -15.98 -5.16 -0.19
N HIS A 90 -16.71 -6.24 0.11
CA HIS A 90 -16.47 -7.58 -0.41
C HIS A 90 -17.20 -7.84 -1.72
#